data_AF-A0A6M3LHP6-F1
#
_entry.id   AF-A0A6M3LHP6-F1
#
_cell.length_a   1.000
_cell.length_b   1.000
_cell.length_c   1.000
_cell.angle_alpha   90.00
_cell.angle_beta   90.00
_cell.angle_gamma   90.00
#
_symmetry.space_group_name_H-M   'P 1'
#
loop_
_entity.id
_entity.type
_entity.pdbx_description
1 polymer ?
#
loop_
_entity_poly.entity_id
_entity_poly.type
_entity_poly.pdbx_seq_one_letter_code
_entity_poly.pdbx_strand_id
1 'polypeptide(L)'
;MLHTTFTKLHEAGACKESYKKLAKSLGGITKYGKNTLIPLDKILEVCGSDDALWCLRAIQEDADREIRLFACDCAERVLPLFGKEYPDDKRPRHAIDVSRKFANGESTEDELSAAWAAARAAARAAARDAARDAARDAARASVWASAWASVWASAWAAVWAAARASVWASAWADRDADRAAARAAEQEWQKQRFLELLNKEEDNES
;
A
#
# COMPACT_ATOMS: atom_id res chain seq x y z
N MET A 1 -15.97 -7.49 -0.88
CA MET A 1 -15.94 -6.33 -1.76
C MET A 1 -15.95 -5.09 -0.89
N LEU A 2 -14.91 -4.25 -0.98
CA LEU A 2 -14.83 -3.04 -0.17
C LEU A 2 -15.61 -1.90 -0.81
N HIS A 3 -16.35 -1.16 0.01
CA HIS A 3 -17.20 -0.07 -0.43
C HIS A 3 -16.92 1.21 0.33
N THR A 4 -17.32 2.32 -0.28
CA THR A 4 -17.43 3.64 0.37
C THR A 4 -18.76 4.29 0.01
N THR A 5 -18.98 5.53 0.44
CA THR A 5 -20.14 6.34 0.05
C THR A 5 -19.70 7.78 -0.20
N PHE A 6 -20.47 8.56 -0.96
CA PHE A 6 -20.20 9.98 -1.13
C PHE A 6 -20.15 10.74 0.22
N THR A 7 -20.99 10.35 1.18
CA THR A 7 -20.96 10.90 2.55
C THR A 7 -19.60 10.64 3.21
N LYS A 8 -19.15 9.38 3.27
CA LYS A 8 -17.85 9.03 3.88
C LYS A 8 -16.67 9.71 3.17
N LEU A 9 -16.70 9.76 1.84
CA LEU A 9 -15.68 10.45 1.04
C LEU A 9 -15.64 11.96 1.35
N HIS A 10 -16.81 12.59 1.51
CA HIS A 10 -16.89 14.00 1.87
C HIS A 10 -16.34 14.27 3.27
N GLU A 11 -16.76 13.47 4.26
CA GLU A 11 -16.32 13.57 5.65
C GLU A 11 -14.81 13.33 5.81
N ALA A 12 -14.25 12.39 5.04
CA ALA A 12 -12.82 12.12 5.01
C ALA A 12 -12.00 13.19 4.24
N GLY A 13 -12.67 14.14 3.58
CA GLY A 13 -12.04 15.26 2.87
C GLY A 13 -11.50 14.90 1.49
N ALA A 14 -12.27 14.13 0.70
CA ALA A 14 -11.87 13.75 -0.65
C ALA A 14 -11.57 14.95 -1.56
N CYS A 15 -10.58 14.79 -2.44
CA CYS A 15 -10.19 15.81 -3.41
C CYS A 15 -11.41 16.23 -4.25
N LYS A 16 -11.63 17.54 -4.39
CA LYS A 16 -12.79 18.09 -5.12
C LYS A 16 -12.84 17.62 -6.58
N GLU A 17 -11.69 17.44 -7.22
CA GLU A 17 -11.60 17.02 -8.61
C GLU A 17 -12.04 15.56 -8.78
N SER A 18 -11.40 14.64 -8.06
CA SER A 18 -11.73 13.21 -8.09
C SER A 18 -13.16 12.94 -7.61
N TYR A 19 -13.63 13.65 -6.58
CA TYR A 19 -15.00 13.56 -6.08
C TYR A 19 -16.03 13.95 -7.16
N LYS A 20 -15.79 15.06 -7.88
CA LYS A 20 -16.65 15.49 -9.00
C LYS A 20 -16.57 14.53 -10.19
N LYS A 21 -15.38 14.01 -10.48
CA LYS A 21 -15.15 13.02 -11.55
C LYS A 21 -15.98 11.75 -11.30
N LEU A 22 -15.89 11.21 -10.09
CA LEU A 22 -16.68 10.05 -9.65
C LEU A 22 -18.18 10.33 -9.71
N ALA A 23 -18.63 11.45 -9.14
CA ALA A 23 -20.04 11.87 -9.18
C ALA A 23 -20.58 11.95 -10.62
N LYS A 24 -19.82 12.53 -11.55
CA LYS A 24 -20.22 12.61 -12.96
C LYS A 24 -20.34 11.23 -13.60
N SER A 25 -19.38 10.33 -13.34
CA SER A 25 -19.40 8.96 -13.88
C SER A 25 -20.61 8.14 -13.40
N LEU A 26 -21.09 8.41 -12.18
CA LEU A 26 -22.22 7.72 -11.55
C LEU A 26 -23.58 8.39 -11.82
N GLY A 27 -23.63 9.41 -12.70
CA GLY A 27 -24.88 10.09 -13.06
C GLY A 27 -25.33 11.16 -12.06
N GLY A 28 -24.44 11.62 -11.17
CA GLY A 28 -24.66 12.66 -10.18
C GLY A 28 -25.09 12.12 -8.81
N ILE A 29 -24.65 12.78 -7.74
CA ILE A 29 -24.85 12.34 -6.35
C ILE A 29 -26.33 12.27 -5.98
N THR A 30 -27.15 13.21 -6.46
CA THR A 30 -28.59 13.22 -6.18
C THR A 30 -29.29 12.00 -6.77
N LYS A 31 -28.90 11.58 -7.97
CA LYS A 31 -29.48 10.42 -8.66
C LYS A 31 -28.92 9.10 -8.12
N TYR A 32 -27.62 9.05 -7.89
CA TYR A 32 -26.95 7.85 -7.40
C TYR A 32 -27.25 7.57 -5.91
N GLY A 33 -27.42 8.63 -5.12
CA GLY A 33 -27.63 8.58 -3.68
C GLY A 33 -26.33 8.79 -2.91
N LYS A 34 -26.34 9.71 -1.92
CA LYS A 34 -25.14 10.06 -1.14
C LYS A 34 -24.61 8.94 -0.23
N ASN A 35 -25.50 8.02 0.17
CA ASN A 35 -25.20 6.90 1.07
C ASN A 35 -25.21 5.54 0.33
N THR A 36 -25.39 5.56 -0.99
CA THR A 36 -25.33 4.35 -1.80
C THR A 36 -23.89 3.84 -1.82
N LEU A 37 -23.74 2.53 -1.64
CA LEU A 37 -22.43 1.88 -1.64
C LEU A 37 -21.78 2.02 -3.01
N ILE A 38 -20.55 2.53 -3.00
CA ILE A 38 -19.69 2.67 -4.18
C ILE A 38 -18.57 1.66 -4.01
N PRO A 39 -18.47 0.64 -4.87
CA PRO A 39 -17.40 -0.33 -4.77
C PRO A 39 -16.07 0.31 -5.19
N LEU A 40 -14.97 -0.04 -4.51
CA LEU A 40 -13.67 0.60 -4.72
C LEU A 40 -13.05 0.29 -6.09
N ASP A 41 -13.46 -0.80 -6.75
CA ASP A 41 -13.07 -1.14 -8.12
C ASP A 41 -13.58 -0.08 -9.12
N LYS A 42 -14.76 0.49 -8.87
CA LYS A 42 -15.30 1.57 -9.69
C LYS A 42 -14.51 2.86 -9.53
N ILE A 43 -14.03 3.13 -8.32
CA ILE A 43 -13.13 4.27 -8.07
C ILE A 43 -11.79 4.04 -8.74
N LEU A 44 -11.27 2.82 -8.73
CA LEU A 44 -10.05 2.46 -9.44
C LEU A 44 -10.19 2.67 -10.95
N GLU A 45 -11.32 2.29 -11.55
CA GLU A 45 -11.61 2.50 -12.98
C GLU A 45 -11.71 3.99 -13.33
N VAL A 46 -12.44 4.77 -12.51
CA VAL A 46 -12.79 6.15 -12.85
C VAL A 46 -11.71 7.14 -12.43
N CYS A 47 -11.18 7.00 -11.22
CA CYS A 47 -10.29 7.97 -10.59
C CYS A 47 -8.82 7.52 -10.64
N GLY A 48 -8.57 6.21 -10.65
CA GLY A 48 -7.22 5.63 -10.71
C GLY A 48 -6.77 5.02 -9.38
N SER A 49 -5.58 4.42 -9.38
CA SER A 49 -5.04 3.66 -8.24
C SER A 49 -4.82 4.52 -7.01
N ASP A 50 -4.29 5.74 -7.20
CA ASP A 50 -4.01 6.65 -6.09
C ASP A 50 -5.30 7.06 -5.39
N ASP A 51 -6.35 7.41 -6.12
CA ASP A 51 -7.62 7.74 -5.49
C ASP A 51 -8.28 6.52 -4.82
N ALA A 52 -8.20 5.34 -5.44
CA ALA A 52 -8.78 4.12 -4.89
C ALA A 52 -8.07 3.65 -3.61
N LEU A 53 -6.73 3.70 -3.57
CA LEU A 53 -5.95 3.42 -2.37
C LEU A 53 -6.22 4.46 -1.27
N TRP A 54 -6.46 5.72 -1.62
CA TRP A 54 -6.79 6.76 -0.65
C TRP A 54 -8.15 6.48 0.01
N CYS A 55 -9.10 5.93 -0.75
CA CYS A 55 -10.44 5.60 -0.27
C CYS A 55 -10.46 4.52 0.82
N LEU A 56 -9.38 3.75 1.01
CA LEU A 56 -9.24 2.79 2.12
C LEU A 56 -9.46 3.42 3.51
N ARG A 57 -9.24 4.73 3.66
CA ARG A 57 -9.52 5.45 4.92
C ARG A 57 -11.00 5.71 5.19
N ALA A 58 -11.83 5.54 4.17
CA ALA A 58 -13.22 5.95 4.13
C ALA A 58 -14.12 4.78 3.70
N ILE A 59 -13.69 3.54 3.94
CA ILE A 59 -14.48 2.36 3.62
C ILE A 59 -15.60 2.12 4.64
N GLN A 60 -16.57 1.31 4.26
CA GLN A 60 -17.69 0.91 5.09
C GLN A 60 -17.33 -0.27 5.99
N GLU A 61 -16.54 -1.20 5.45
CA GLU A 61 -16.14 -2.46 6.06
C GLU A 61 -14.92 -2.28 6.99
N ASP A 62 -14.75 -3.20 7.94
CA ASP A 62 -13.49 -3.36 8.68
C ASP A 62 -12.59 -4.32 7.91
N ALA A 63 -11.56 -3.76 7.25
CA ALA A 63 -10.65 -4.48 6.38
C ALA A 63 -9.18 -4.28 6.80
N ASP A 64 -8.93 -3.97 8.07
CA ASP A 64 -7.59 -3.66 8.58
C ASP A 64 -6.62 -4.84 8.34
N ARG A 65 -7.10 -6.06 8.45
CA ARG A 65 -6.31 -7.26 8.16
C ARG A 65 -5.89 -7.30 6.70
N GLU A 66 -6.83 -7.17 5.78
CA GLU A 66 -6.61 -7.26 4.33
C GLU A 66 -5.67 -6.14 3.88
N ILE A 67 -5.91 -4.91 4.35
CA ILE A 67 -5.09 -3.74 4.02
C ILE A 67 -3.64 -3.94 4.53
N ARG A 68 -3.47 -4.50 5.74
CA ARG A 68 -2.14 -4.81 6.29
C ARG A 68 -1.43 -5.88 5.46
N LEU A 69 -2.13 -6.93 5.05
CA LEU A 69 -1.55 -7.98 4.20
C LEU A 69 -1.13 -7.43 2.83
N PHE A 70 -1.94 -6.55 2.23
CA PHE A 70 -1.58 -5.86 0.99
C PHE A 70 -0.32 -4.99 1.14
N ALA A 71 -0.19 -4.26 2.25
CA ALA A 71 1.02 -3.51 2.56
C ALA A 71 2.26 -4.43 2.68
N CYS A 72 2.09 -5.60 3.32
CA CYS A 72 3.14 -6.61 3.43
C CYS A 72 3.56 -7.15 2.07
N ASP A 73 2.60 -7.44 1.17
CA ASP A 73 2.89 -7.91 -0.19
C ASP A 73 3.72 -6.87 -0.98
N CYS A 74 3.35 -5.60 -0.87
CA CYS A 74 4.10 -4.50 -1.52
C CYS A 74 5.53 -4.38 -0.97
N ALA A 75 5.70 -4.46 0.36
CA ALA A 75 7.02 -4.38 0.98
C ALA A 75 7.90 -5.60 0.65
N GLU A 76 7.32 -6.80 0.61
CA GLU A 76 8.02 -8.04 0.31
C GLU A 76 8.54 -8.06 -1.14
N ARG A 77 7.77 -7.52 -2.09
CA ARG A 77 8.16 -7.47 -3.50
C ARG A 77 9.46 -6.69 -3.74
N VAL A 78 9.69 -5.62 -2.96
CA VAL A 78 10.89 -4.78 -3.07
C VAL A 78 12.00 -5.15 -2.10
N LEU A 79 11.74 -6.05 -1.15
CA LEU A 79 12.72 -6.52 -0.17
C LEU A 79 14.02 -7.07 -0.80
N PRO A 80 14.03 -7.78 -1.94
CA PRO A 80 15.28 -8.20 -2.58
C PRO A 80 16.25 -7.05 -2.89
N LEU A 81 15.76 -5.82 -3.10
CA LEU A 81 16.62 -4.65 -3.31
C LEU A 81 17.41 -4.28 -2.06
N PHE A 82 16.80 -4.44 -0.89
CA PHE A 82 17.51 -4.29 0.39
C PHE A 82 18.52 -5.43 0.60
N GLY A 83 18.10 -6.68 0.35
CA GLY A 83 18.93 -7.86 0.55
C GLY A 83 20.19 -7.93 -0.33
N LYS A 84 20.18 -7.28 -1.50
CA LYS A 84 21.39 -7.15 -2.36
C LYS A 84 22.50 -6.36 -1.68
N GLU A 85 22.14 -5.28 -0.98
CA GLU A 85 23.10 -4.39 -0.34
C GLU A 85 23.42 -4.78 1.12
N TYR A 86 22.47 -5.44 1.78
CA TYR A 86 22.55 -5.87 3.18
C TYR A 86 22.07 -7.32 3.33
N PRO A 87 22.81 -8.33 2.82
CA PRO A 87 22.37 -9.72 2.78
C PRO A 87 22.17 -10.34 4.17
N ASP A 88 22.93 -9.88 5.16
CA ASP A 88 22.89 -10.39 6.54
C ASP A 88 21.87 -9.67 7.43
N ASP A 89 21.33 -8.52 6.99
CA ASP A 89 20.36 -7.77 7.78
C ASP A 89 18.94 -8.30 7.54
N LYS A 90 18.45 -9.11 8.48
CA LYS A 90 17.11 -9.72 8.42
C LYS A 90 16.00 -8.84 9.00
N ARG A 91 16.31 -7.66 9.54
CA ARG A 91 15.32 -6.82 10.24
C ARG A 91 14.12 -6.43 9.36
N PRO A 92 14.28 -6.04 8.08
CA PRO A 92 13.13 -5.72 7.24
C PRO A 92 12.25 -6.92 6.92
N ARG A 93 12.85 -8.10 6.64
CA ARG A 93 12.10 -9.36 6.46
C ARG A 93 11.29 -9.69 7.71
N HIS A 94 11.94 -9.66 8.87
CA HIS A 94 11.31 -9.97 10.14
C HIS A 94 10.11 -9.06 10.44
N ALA A 95 10.22 -7.75 10.15
CA ALA A 95 9.11 -6.81 10.32
C ALA A 95 7.90 -7.11 9.44
N ILE A 96 8.12 -7.56 8.19
CA ILE A 96 7.04 -8.01 7.30
C ILE A 96 6.38 -9.27 7.88
N ASP A 97 7.18 -10.25 8.31
CA ASP A 97 6.67 -11.51 8.85
C ASP A 97 5.83 -11.29 10.12
N VAL A 98 6.30 -10.44 11.04
CA VAL A 98 5.56 -10.07 12.26
C VAL A 98 4.28 -9.31 11.91
N SER A 99 4.31 -8.39 10.94
CA SER A 99 3.10 -7.68 10.50
C SER A 99 2.05 -8.61 9.90
N ARG A 100 2.46 -9.64 9.13
CA ARG A 100 1.53 -10.67 8.64
C ARG A 100 0.93 -11.48 9.78
N LYS A 101 1.73 -11.90 10.75
CA LYS A 101 1.24 -12.62 11.95
C LYS A 101 0.26 -11.76 12.75
N PHE A 102 0.59 -10.50 12.98
CA PHE A 102 -0.29 -9.56 13.66
C PHE A 102 -1.63 -9.40 12.91
N ALA A 103 -1.61 -9.31 11.57
CA ALA A 103 -2.83 -9.28 10.76
C ALA A 103 -3.74 -10.51 10.98
N ASN A 104 -3.16 -11.67 11.29
CA ASN A 104 -3.87 -12.91 11.56
C ASN A 104 -4.12 -13.17 13.06
N GLY A 105 -3.79 -12.23 13.94
CA GLY A 105 -3.94 -12.42 15.40
C GLY A 105 -2.91 -13.36 16.03
N GLU A 106 -1.83 -13.68 15.32
CA GLU A 106 -0.76 -14.60 15.74
C GLU A 106 0.45 -13.90 16.37
N SER A 107 0.40 -12.58 16.51
CA SER A 107 1.46 -11.77 17.12
C SER A 107 0.86 -10.63 17.92
N THR A 108 1.58 -10.21 18.95
CA THR A 108 1.18 -9.12 19.84
C THR A 108 1.56 -7.75 19.27
N GLU A 109 0.94 -6.71 19.81
CA GLU A 109 1.30 -5.33 19.50
C GLU A 109 2.76 -5.01 19.88
N ASP A 110 3.24 -5.55 21.00
CA ASP A 110 4.61 -5.36 21.46
C ASP A 110 5.63 -5.98 20.50
N GLU A 111 5.36 -7.18 19.99
CA GLU A 111 6.19 -7.83 18.97
C GLU A 111 6.21 -7.01 17.67
N LEU A 112 5.05 -6.51 17.23
CA LEU A 112 4.96 -5.66 16.04
C LEU A 112 5.75 -4.35 16.23
N SER A 113 5.61 -3.72 17.40
CA SER A 113 6.31 -2.48 17.75
C SER A 113 7.83 -2.67 17.77
N ALA A 114 8.31 -3.76 18.37
CA ALA A 114 9.72 -4.11 18.40
C ALA A 114 10.28 -4.36 16.99
N ALA A 115 9.55 -5.13 16.17
CA ALA A 115 9.95 -5.42 14.80
C ALA A 115 9.97 -4.15 13.91
N TRP A 116 8.98 -3.28 14.08
CA TRP A 116 8.94 -1.97 13.43
C TRP A 116 10.13 -1.09 13.80
N ALA A 117 10.47 -1.02 15.10
CA ALA A 117 11.61 -0.24 15.58
C ALA A 117 12.93 -0.77 14.99
N ALA A 118 13.08 -2.10 14.91
CA ALA A 118 14.25 -2.76 14.32
C ALA A 118 14.36 -2.46 12.80
N ALA A 119 13.27 -2.58 12.04
CA ALA A 119 13.26 -2.23 10.62
C ALA A 119 13.54 -0.73 10.40
N ARG A 120 13.04 0.14 11.28
CA ARG A 120 13.32 1.59 11.21
C ARG A 120 14.80 1.89 11.45
N ALA A 121 15.44 1.16 12.35
CA ALA A 121 16.88 1.26 12.55
C ALA A 121 17.67 0.80 11.31
N ALA A 122 17.25 -0.29 10.65
CA ALA A 122 17.83 -0.76 9.39
C ALA A 122 17.69 0.29 8.27
N ALA A 123 16.50 0.86 8.10
CA ALA A 123 16.25 1.91 7.12
C ALA A 123 17.10 3.17 7.36
N ARG A 124 17.33 3.53 8.63
CA ARG A 124 18.21 4.66 9.01
C ARG A 124 19.68 4.35 8.76
N ALA A 125 20.13 3.13 9.03
CA ALA A 125 21.49 2.70 8.71
C ALA A 125 21.73 2.78 7.20
N ALA A 126 20.81 2.22 6.40
CA ALA A 126 20.89 2.27 4.95
C ALA A 126 20.85 3.69 4.37
N ALA A 127 20.18 4.64 5.03
CA ALA A 127 20.13 6.04 4.61
C ALA A 127 21.44 6.81 4.87
N ARG A 128 22.30 6.34 5.79
CA ARG A 128 23.60 6.96 6.08
C ARG A 128 24.67 6.54 5.07
N ASP A 129 24.48 5.38 4.44
CA ASP A 129 25.30 4.91 3.33
C ASP A 129 24.83 5.61 2.04
N ALA A 130 25.46 6.74 1.72
CA ALA A 130 25.05 7.71 0.69
C ALA A 130 24.88 7.16 -0.75
N ALA A 131 25.14 5.87 -0.99
CA ALA A 131 25.11 5.24 -2.30
C ALA A 131 23.85 4.42 -2.61
N ARG A 132 22.86 4.30 -1.69
CA ARG A 132 21.85 3.21 -1.78
C ARG A 132 20.40 3.66 -1.57
N ASP A 133 19.92 4.56 -2.43
CA ASP A 133 18.51 5.02 -2.44
C ASP A 133 17.49 3.85 -2.55
N ALA A 134 17.83 2.81 -3.32
CA ALA A 134 17.04 1.60 -3.49
C ALA A 134 16.77 0.85 -2.17
N ALA A 135 17.85 0.54 -1.45
CA ALA A 135 17.79 -0.19 -0.20
C ALA A 135 17.08 0.63 0.88
N ARG A 136 17.30 1.95 0.89
CA ARG A 136 16.58 2.85 1.80
C ARG A 136 15.07 2.80 1.56
N ASP A 137 14.62 2.90 0.32
CA ASP A 137 13.18 2.93 0.02
C ASP A 137 12.53 1.55 0.20
N ALA A 138 13.24 0.45 -0.09
CA ALA A 138 12.78 -0.91 0.23
C ALA A 138 12.65 -1.14 1.75
N ALA A 139 13.63 -0.69 2.54
CA ALA A 139 13.55 -0.77 4.01
C ALA A 139 12.40 0.09 4.55
N ARG A 140 12.18 1.28 3.98
CA ARG A 140 11.02 2.13 4.32
C ARG A 140 9.69 1.45 4.02
N ALA A 141 9.57 0.73 2.92
CA ALA A 141 8.35 -0.03 2.61
C ALA A 141 8.05 -1.05 3.73
N SER A 142 9.08 -1.75 4.22
CA SER A 142 8.95 -2.70 5.34
C SER A 142 8.54 -2.00 6.64
N VAL A 143 9.12 -0.83 6.94
CA VAL A 143 8.76 -0.01 8.11
C VAL A 143 7.29 0.42 8.06
N TRP A 144 6.80 0.85 6.90
CA TRP A 144 5.41 1.28 6.78
C TRP A 144 4.45 0.09 6.81
N ALA A 145 4.82 -1.05 6.23
CA ALA A 145 4.01 -2.27 6.30
C ALA A 145 3.87 -2.81 7.73
N SER A 146 4.84 -2.56 8.62
CA SER A 146 4.80 -2.99 10.02
C SER A 146 4.41 -1.86 10.99
N ALA A 147 3.95 -0.71 10.51
CA ALA A 147 3.57 0.39 11.38
C ALA A 147 2.24 0.11 12.12
N TRP A 148 2.19 0.58 13.37
CA TRP A 148 0.98 0.54 14.20
C TRP A 148 0.02 1.72 13.94
N ALA A 149 0.53 2.78 13.30
CA ALA A 149 -0.29 3.90 12.86
C ALA A 149 -1.41 3.43 11.92
N SER A 150 -2.37 4.31 11.67
CA SER A 150 -3.58 3.98 10.93
C SER A 150 -3.31 3.13 9.68
N VAL A 151 -3.97 1.97 9.60
CA VAL A 151 -3.61 0.90 8.67
C VAL A 151 -3.61 1.37 7.21
N TRP A 152 -4.55 2.23 6.83
CA TRP A 152 -4.59 2.81 5.48
C TRP A 152 -3.35 3.68 5.19
N ALA A 153 -2.93 4.55 6.12
CA ALA A 153 -1.81 5.46 5.91
C ALA A 153 -0.49 4.69 5.85
N SER A 154 -0.39 3.64 6.67
CA SER A 154 0.71 2.68 6.67
C SER A 154 0.79 1.93 5.34
N ALA A 155 -0.34 1.41 4.83
CA ALA A 155 -0.40 0.76 3.52
C ALA A 155 -0.06 1.71 2.37
N TRP A 156 -0.63 2.92 2.38
CA TRP A 156 -0.31 3.97 1.42
C TRP A 156 1.20 4.25 1.38
N ALA A 157 1.80 4.50 2.53
CA ALA A 157 3.22 4.81 2.61
C ALA A 157 4.12 3.62 2.19
N ALA A 158 3.68 2.37 2.44
CA ALA A 158 4.37 1.17 1.98
C ALA A 158 4.33 1.04 0.45
N VAL A 159 3.16 1.22 -0.16
CA VAL A 159 2.96 1.22 -1.63
C VAL A 159 3.86 2.25 -2.31
N TRP A 160 3.85 3.49 -1.81
CA TRP A 160 4.68 4.56 -2.36
C TRP A 160 6.18 4.33 -2.17
N ALA A 161 6.59 3.74 -1.03
CA ALA A 161 7.98 3.37 -0.82
C ALA A 161 8.42 2.24 -1.76
N ALA A 162 7.57 1.24 -2.00
CA ALA A 162 7.82 0.17 -2.95
C ALA A 162 7.93 0.68 -4.40
N ALA A 163 7.01 1.55 -4.83
CA ALA A 163 7.05 2.17 -6.17
C ALA A 163 8.27 3.07 -6.41
N ARG A 164 8.86 3.62 -5.34
CA ARG A 164 10.15 4.33 -5.43
C ARG A 164 11.34 3.38 -5.45
N ALA A 165 11.29 2.31 -4.66
CA ALA A 165 12.35 1.32 -4.64
C ALA A 165 12.48 0.61 -5.99
N SER A 166 11.37 0.27 -6.65
CA SER A 166 11.36 -0.46 -7.93
C SER A 166 12.09 0.25 -9.07
N VAL A 167 12.15 1.59 -9.04
CA VAL A 167 12.92 2.41 -9.98
C VAL A 167 14.39 2.00 -10.06
N TRP A 168 14.93 1.45 -8.97
CA TRP A 168 16.32 1.04 -8.85
C TRP A 168 16.55 -0.45 -9.13
N ALA A 169 15.53 -1.18 -9.56
CA ALA A 169 15.62 -2.63 -9.77
C ALA A 169 16.41 -3.02 -11.02
N SER A 170 16.59 -2.12 -12.00
CA SER A 170 17.33 -2.39 -13.24
C SER A 170 18.81 -2.04 -13.11
N ALA A 171 19.67 -2.97 -13.53
CA ALA A 171 21.13 -2.77 -13.58
C ALA A 171 21.58 -1.74 -14.65
N TRP A 172 20.65 -1.29 -15.50
CA TRP A 172 20.84 -0.30 -16.58
C TRP A 172 20.11 1.01 -16.29
N ALA A 173 19.82 1.30 -15.02
CA ALA A 173 19.01 2.43 -14.56
C ALA A 173 19.52 3.81 -15.02
N ASP A 174 20.65 3.94 -15.69
CA ASP A 174 21.13 5.20 -16.28
C ASP A 174 20.18 5.80 -17.34
N ARG A 175 19.18 5.05 -17.81
CA ARG A 175 18.14 5.55 -18.71
C ARG A 175 16.84 5.82 -17.93
N ASP A 176 16.35 7.06 -18.00
CA ASP A 176 15.08 7.46 -17.39
C ASP A 176 13.89 6.63 -17.88
N ALA A 177 13.97 6.07 -19.09
CA ALA A 177 12.97 5.15 -19.63
C ALA A 177 12.90 3.81 -18.86
N ASP A 178 14.03 3.25 -18.43
CA ASP A 178 14.06 1.98 -17.68
C ASP A 178 13.53 2.18 -16.26
N ARG A 179 13.83 3.34 -15.67
CA ARG A 179 13.28 3.81 -14.39
C ARG A 179 11.76 3.97 -14.46
N ALA A 180 11.25 4.60 -15.53
CA ALA A 180 9.82 4.77 -15.76
C ALA A 180 9.11 3.43 -15.99
N ALA A 181 9.71 2.53 -16.77
CA ALA A 181 9.16 1.20 -17.04
C ALA A 181 9.09 0.34 -15.76
N ALA A 182 10.13 0.37 -14.91
CA ALA A 182 10.13 -0.36 -13.64
C ALA A 182 9.07 0.17 -12.66
N ARG A 183 8.87 1.50 -12.61
CA ARG A 183 7.78 2.09 -11.84
C ARG A 183 6.40 1.70 -12.38
N ALA A 184 6.20 1.75 -13.70
CA ALA A 184 4.94 1.37 -14.32
C ALA A 184 4.60 -0.11 -14.09
N ALA A 185 5.59 -1.00 -14.20
CA ALA A 185 5.42 -2.43 -13.91
C ALA A 185 5.06 -2.68 -12.44
N GLU A 186 5.66 -1.92 -11.51
CA GLU A 186 5.31 -1.99 -10.09
C GLU A 186 3.90 -1.48 -9.83
N GLN A 187 3.51 -0.34 -10.40
CA GLN A 187 2.17 0.22 -10.26
C GLN A 187 1.08 -0.69 -10.83
N GLU A 188 1.34 -1.32 -11.99
CA GLU A 188 0.40 -2.28 -12.57
C GLU A 188 0.28 -3.53 -11.69
N TRP A 189 1.39 -4.05 -11.15
CA TRP A 189 1.32 -5.16 -10.22
C TRP A 189 0.56 -4.80 -8.94
N GLN A 190 0.82 -3.62 -8.35
CA GLN A 190 0.12 -3.12 -7.16
C GLN A 190 -1.39 -2.99 -7.43
N LYS A 191 -1.77 -2.50 -8.61
CA LYS A 191 -3.16 -2.41 -9.05
C LYS A 191 -3.83 -3.78 -9.15
N GLN A 192 -3.17 -4.76 -9.78
CA GLN A 192 -3.70 -6.12 -9.88
C GLN A 192 -3.85 -6.76 -8.49
N ARG A 193 -2.84 -6.61 -7.63
CA ARG A 193 -2.89 -7.12 -6.27
C ARG A 193 -3.97 -6.42 -5.43
N PHE A 194 -4.21 -5.13 -5.67
CA PHE A 194 -5.29 -4.39 -5.03
C PHE A 194 -6.67 -4.90 -5.49
N LEU A 195 -6.85 -5.17 -6.78
CA LEU A 195 -8.08 -5.80 -7.30
C LEU A 195 -8.35 -7.17 -6.65
N GLU A 196 -7.32 -8.00 -6.48
CA GLU A 196 -7.46 -9.28 -5.76
C GLU A 196 -7.92 -9.08 -4.31
N LEU A 197 -7.44 -8.02 -3.63
CA LEU A 197 -7.92 -7.67 -2.29
C LEU A 197 -9.39 -7.26 -2.30
N LEU A 198 -9.82 -6.48 -3.31
CA LEU A 198 -11.20 -6.04 -3.43
C LEU A 198 -12.17 -7.19 -3.69
N ASN A 199 -11.74 -8.24 -4.41
CA ASN A 199 -12.60 -9.35 -4.84
C ASN A 199 -12.63 -10.53 -3.84
N LYS A 200 -11.74 -10.58 -2.85
CA LYS A 200 -11.55 -11.73 -1.95
C LYS A 200 -12.72 -12.12 -1.03
N GLU A 201 -13.83 -11.39 -1.01
CA GLU A 201 -15.02 -11.81 -0.25
C GLU A 201 -15.90 -12.79 -1.02
N GLU A 202 -15.74 -12.97 -2.33
CA GLU A 202 -16.56 -13.95 -3.07
C GLU A 202 -16.22 -15.41 -2.70
N ASP A 203 -15.03 -15.67 -2.14
CA ASP A 203 -14.53 -17.02 -1.85
C ASP A 203 -14.72 -17.48 -0.38
N ASN A 204 -15.16 -16.59 0.52
CA ASN A 204 -15.28 -16.91 1.97
C ASN A 204 -16.70 -17.28 2.43
N GLU A 205 -17.65 -17.46 1.51
CA GLU A 205 -19.02 -17.95 1.79
C GLU A 205 -19.31 -19.36 1.20
N SER A 206 -18.31 -20.24 1.11
CA SER A 206 -18.50 -21.66 0.71
C SER A 206 -18.27 -22.64 1.85
#